data_AF-A0A316Z9P8-F1
#
_entry.id   AF-A0A316Z9P8-F1
#
_cell.length_a   1.000
_cell.length_b   1.000
_cell.length_c   1.000
_cell.angle_alpha   90.00
_cell.angle_beta   90.00
_cell.angle_gamma   90.00
#
_symmetry.space_group_name_H-M   'P 1'
#
loop_
_entity.id
_entity.type
_entity.pdbx_description
1 polymer ?
#
loop_
_entity_poly.entity_id
_entity_poly.type
_entity_poly.pdbx_seq_one_letter_code
_entity_poly.pdbx_strand_id
1 'polypeptide(L)'
;CYKAQNCASNFCRNNRCVAAPGEATNGIGCNASVQCSSGYCQNRVCADKAADGSRCYKPQGCSSGFCINRRCAAKDNAPDGTTCTQSIQCDSGYCRRGRCDVKKPVGHVCYKSVGCETSHCRNKRCTLY
;
A
#
# COMPACT_ATOMS: atom_id res chain seq x y z
N CYS A 1 -16.24 22.60 -11.74
CA CYS A 1 -16.31 23.25 -10.40
C CYS A 1 -15.03 24.00 -10.16
N TYR A 2 -15.08 25.12 -9.44
CA TYR A 2 -13.89 25.85 -8.97
C TYR A 2 -13.85 25.93 -7.44
N LYS A 3 -14.97 25.62 -6.77
CA LYS A 3 -15.09 25.40 -5.33
C LYS A 3 -15.87 24.11 -5.06
N ALA A 4 -15.66 23.54 -3.87
CA ALA A 4 -16.35 22.35 -3.36
C ALA A 4 -17.87 22.46 -3.44
N GLN A 5 -18.42 23.60 -3.02
CA GLN A 5 -19.85 23.89 -2.94
C GLN A 5 -20.55 23.93 -4.31
N ASN A 6 -19.79 23.98 -5.42
CA ASN A 6 -20.38 23.88 -6.75
C ASN A 6 -20.80 22.44 -7.10
N CYS A 7 -20.47 21.47 -6.26
CA CYS A 7 -20.75 20.06 -6.46
C CYS A 7 -21.77 19.57 -5.43
N ALA A 8 -22.75 18.77 -5.86
CA ALA A 8 -23.73 18.16 -4.95
C ALA A 8 -23.05 17.31 -3.85
N SER A 9 -21.90 16.71 -4.16
CA SER A 9 -21.07 15.98 -3.21
C SER A 9 -20.28 16.87 -2.24
N ASN A 10 -20.20 18.18 -2.47
CA ASN A 10 -19.23 19.09 -1.85
C ASN A 10 -17.75 18.74 -2.13
N PHE A 11 -17.44 17.93 -3.15
CA PHE A 11 -16.05 17.63 -3.53
C PHE A 11 -15.73 18.08 -4.96
N CYS A 12 -14.76 18.98 -5.06
CA CYS A 12 -14.22 19.47 -6.32
C CYS A 12 -12.74 19.08 -6.45
N ARG A 13 -12.36 18.41 -7.54
CA ARG A 13 -10.97 18.02 -7.81
C ARG A 13 -10.64 18.17 -9.29
N ASN A 14 -9.52 18.81 -9.61
CA ASN A 14 -9.08 19.08 -11.00
C ASN A 14 -10.20 19.70 -11.85
N ASN A 15 -10.86 20.72 -11.30
CA ASN A 15 -12.00 21.41 -11.91
C ASN A 15 -13.25 20.55 -12.21
N ARG A 16 -13.33 19.33 -11.68
CA ARG A 16 -14.46 18.41 -11.88
C ARG A 16 -15.10 18.01 -10.56
N CYS A 17 -16.44 17.94 -10.54
CA CYS A 17 -17.16 17.39 -9.41
C CYS A 17 -16.89 15.90 -9.30
N VAL A 18 -16.59 15.44 -8.09
CA VAL A 18 -16.26 14.05 -7.81
C VAL A 18 -17.12 13.56 -6.66
N ALA A 19 -17.36 12.26 -6.57
CA ALA A 19 -18.02 11.67 -5.41
C ALA A 19 -17.28 12.01 -4.12
N ALA A 20 -18.01 12.06 -3.01
CA ALA A 20 -17.38 12.17 -1.71
C ALA A 20 -16.50 10.93 -1.43
N PRO A 21 -15.48 11.08 -0.57
CA PRO A 21 -14.66 9.95 -0.13
C PRO A 21 -15.49 8.77 0.34
N GLY A 22 -15.23 7.59 -0.21
CA GLY A 22 -15.89 6.33 0.15
C GLY A 22 -17.33 6.15 -0.35
N GLU A 23 -17.90 7.11 -1.09
CA GLU A 23 -19.31 7.03 -1.51
C GLU A 23 -19.51 6.46 -2.92
N ALA A 24 -18.49 6.49 -3.78
CA ALA A 24 -18.63 5.96 -5.14
C ALA A 24 -18.62 4.43 -5.13
N THR A 25 -19.73 3.83 -5.55
CA THR A 25 -19.86 2.38 -5.74
C THR A 25 -19.08 1.90 -6.97
N ASN A 26 -18.85 0.60 -7.07
CA ASN A 26 -18.19 0.02 -8.24
C ASN A 26 -18.93 0.36 -9.54
N GLY A 27 -18.17 0.62 -10.61
CA GLY A 27 -18.69 1.12 -11.88
C GLY A 27 -18.82 2.65 -11.95
N ILE A 28 -18.75 3.37 -10.82
CA ILE A 28 -18.78 4.84 -10.82
C ILE A 28 -17.41 5.41 -11.16
N GLY A 29 -17.41 6.48 -11.95
CA GLY A 29 -16.20 7.19 -12.32
C GLY A 29 -15.48 7.78 -11.11
N CYS A 30 -14.16 7.59 -11.05
CA CYS A 30 -13.30 8.08 -9.98
C CYS A 30 -12.02 8.71 -10.54
N ASN A 31 -11.43 9.60 -9.76
CA ASN A 31 -10.10 10.18 -10.02
C ASN A 31 -9.07 9.70 -8.98
N ALA A 32 -9.52 9.20 -7.83
CA ALA A 32 -8.66 8.66 -6.80
C ALA A 32 -9.37 7.53 -6.04
N SER A 33 -8.60 6.54 -5.59
CA SER A 33 -9.11 5.38 -4.84
C SER A 33 -9.92 5.75 -3.60
N VAL A 34 -9.59 6.87 -2.94
CA VAL A 34 -10.31 7.34 -1.74
C VAL A 34 -11.78 7.67 -2.01
N GLN A 35 -12.17 7.90 -3.26
CA GLN A 35 -13.56 8.19 -3.64
C GLN A 35 -14.43 6.93 -3.68
N CYS A 36 -13.80 5.78 -3.92
CA CYS A 36 -14.51 4.51 -4.07
C CYS A 36 -14.79 3.89 -2.70
N SER A 37 -16.00 3.37 -2.51
CA SER A 37 -16.34 2.56 -1.33
C SER A 37 -15.46 1.32 -1.23
N SER A 38 -15.07 0.75 -2.37
CA SER A 38 -14.07 -0.34 -2.46
C SER A 38 -12.66 0.09 -2.10
N GLY A 39 -12.38 1.40 -2.03
CA GLY A 39 -11.03 1.93 -1.85
C GLY A 39 -10.09 1.68 -3.02
N TYR A 40 -10.60 1.38 -4.22
CA TYR A 40 -9.79 1.17 -5.41
C TYR A 40 -10.40 1.78 -6.68
N CYS A 41 -9.61 2.67 -7.30
CA CYS A 41 -9.95 3.33 -8.56
C CYS A 41 -9.08 2.75 -9.69
N GLN A 42 -9.67 1.89 -10.52
CA GLN A 42 -9.02 1.28 -11.67
C GLN A 42 -9.46 1.95 -12.96
N ASN A 43 -8.53 2.44 -13.77
CA ASN A 43 -8.83 3.05 -15.07
C ASN A 43 -9.93 4.13 -15.01
N ARG A 44 -9.90 4.96 -13.96
CA ARG A 44 -10.90 6.01 -13.66
C ARG A 44 -12.29 5.50 -13.30
N VAL A 45 -12.43 4.25 -12.91
CA VAL A 45 -13.69 3.64 -12.45
C VAL A 45 -13.46 2.89 -11.14
N CYS A 46 -14.39 3.02 -10.20
CA CYS A 46 -14.35 2.26 -8.97
C CYS A 46 -14.50 0.77 -9.27
N ALA A 47 -13.62 -0.03 -8.72
CA ALA A 47 -13.58 -1.46 -8.99
C ALA A 47 -13.33 -2.23 -7.70
N ASP A 48 -13.71 -3.50 -7.69
CA ASP A 48 -13.37 -4.41 -6.61
C ASP A 48 -11.85 -4.60 -6.52
N LYS A 49 -11.40 -4.83 -5.29
CA LYS A 49 -10.04 -5.28 -5.06
C LYS A 49 -9.92 -6.74 -5.50
N ALA A 50 -8.87 -7.04 -6.23
CA ALA A 50 -8.58 -8.38 -6.71
C ALA A 50 -8.09 -9.27 -5.55
N ALA A 51 -8.50 -10.54 -5.58
CA ALA A 51 -8.07 -11.55 -4.63
C ALA A 51 -6.59 -11.92 -4.82
N ASP A 52 -5.99 -12.58 -3.81
CA ASP A 52 -4.63 -13.09 -3.88
C ASP A 52 -4.41 -13.98 -5.11
N GLY A 53 -3.22 -13.89 -5.70
CA GLY A 53 -2.87 -14.51 -6.96
C GLY A 53 -3.40 -13.78 -8.20
N SER A 54 -4.37 -12.87 -8.10
CA SER A 54 -4.88 -12.13 -9.27
C SER A 54 -3.86 -11.15 -9.83
N ARG A 55 -3.98 -10.77 -11.10
CA ARG A 55 -3.11 -9.71 -11.67
C ARG A 55 -3.38 -8.37 -10.99
N CYS A 56 -2.32 -7.61 -10.72
CA CYS A 56 -2.41 -6.29 -10.13
C CYS A 56 -1.42 -5.33 -10.78
N TYR A 57 -1.79 -4.05 -10.78
CA TYR A 57 -0.91 -2.94 -11.20
C TYR A 57 -0.47 -2.09 -10.01
N LYS A 58 -1.32 -2.00 -8.97
CA LYS A 58 -1.07 -1.22 -7.76
C LYS A 58 -1.46 -2.01 -6.52
N PRO A 59 -0.80 -1.77 -5.37
CA PRO A 59 -1.12 -2.46 -4.12
C PRO A 59 -2.57 -2.24 -3.66
N GLN A 60 -3.13 -1.05 -3.86
CA GLN A 60 -4.52 -0.71 -3.50
C GLN A 60 -5.56 -1.55 -4.25
N GLY A 61 -5.18 -2.14 -5.38
CA GLY A 61 -6.03 -3.02 -6.17
C GLY A 61 -6.07 -4.45 -5.68
N CYS A 62 -5.34 -4.81 -4.64
CA CYS A 62 -5.35 -6.12 -4.03
C CYS A 62 -6.10 -6.08 -2.70
N SER A 63 -6.90 -7.09 -2.39
CA SER A 63 -7.61 -7.20 -1.11
C SER A 63 -6.62 -7.19 0.06
N SER A 64 -5.48 -7.85 -0.11
CA SER A 64 -4.35 -7.86 0.82
C SER A 64 -3.63 -6.52 0.94
N GLY A 65 -3.83 -5.61 -0.03
CA GLY A 65 -3.06 -4.37 -0.13
C GLY A 65 -1.65 -4.55 -0.70
N PHE A 66 -1.29 -5.74 -1.22
CA PHE A 66 0.05 -6.02 -1.73
C PHE A 66 0.04 -6.49 -3.18
N CYS A 67 0.84 -5.84 -4.02
CA CYS A 67 1.01 -6.18 -5.43
C CYS A 67 2.48 -6.49 -5.73
N ILE A 68 2.80 -7.78 -5.87
CA ILE A 68 4.17 -8.31 -6.01
C ILE A 68 4.29 -9.01 -7.35
N ASN A 69 5.31 -8.67 -8.15
CA ASN A 69 5.53 -9.27 -9.47
C ASN A 69 4.24 -9.25 -10.34
N ARG A 70 3.48 -8.15 -10.26
CA ARG A 70 2.19 -7.96 -10.95
C ARG A 70 1.08 -8.94 -10.51
N ARG A 71 1.21 -9.59 -9.36
CA ARG A 71 0.17 -10.42 -8.77
C ARG A 71 -0.13 -9.99 -7.33
N CYS A 72 -1.39 -10.03 -6.95
CA CYS A 72 -1.79 -9.83 -5.57
C CYS A 72 -1.15 -10.92 -4.73
N ALA A 73 -0.48 -10.53 -3.67
CA ALA A 73 0.15 -11.46 -2.75
C ALA A 73 -0.54 -11.37 -1.40
N ALA A 74 -0.74 -12.51 -0.76
CA ALA A 74 -1.12 -12.51 0.64
C ALA A 74 0.00 -11.86 1.47
N LYS A 75 -0.36 -11.35 2.65
CA LYS A 75 0.66 -11.13 3.67
C LYS A 75 1.13 -12.51 4.14
N ASP A 76 2.29 -12.94 3.69
CA ASP A 76 2.92 -14.11 4.30
C ASP A 76 3.38 -13.70 5.70
N ASN A 77 2.90 -14.37 6.74
CA ASN A 77 3.45 -14.26 8.09
C ASN A 77 4.61 -15.24 8.22
N ALA A 78 5.56 -15.21 7.27
CA ALA A 78 6.64 -16.17 7.29
C ALA A 78 7.55 -15.87 8.49
N PRO A 79 7.89 -16.89 9.29
CA PRO A 79 8.80 -16.70 10.42
C PRO A 79 10.19 -16.31 9.94
N ASP A 80 10.97 -15.72 10.84
CA ASP A 80 12.36 -15.35 10.54
C ASP A 80 13.19 -16.56 10.07
N GLY A 81 14.09 -16.33 9.12
CA GLY A 81 14.87 -17.36 8.45
C GLY A 81 14.24 -17.95 7.19
N THR A 82 12.92 -17.78 7.00
CA THR A 82 12.18 -18.21 5.80
C THR A 82 12.64 -17.44 4.56
N THR A 83 12.63 -18.06 3.39
CA THR A 83 12.95 -17.39 2.13
C THR A 83 11.90 -16.33 1.79
N CYS A 84 12.34 -15.13 1.44
CA CYS A 84 11.49 -14.03 1.02
C CYS A 84 12.10 -13.33 -0.19
N THR A 85 11.25 -12.69 -0.98
CA THR A 85 11.65 -11.75 -2.04
C THR A 85 11.33 -10.32 -1.64
N GLN A 86 10.35 -10.13 -0.76
CA GLN A 86 9.93 -8.83 -0.25
C GLN A 86 9.68 -8.87 1.26
N SER A 87 9.90 -7.73 1.91
CA SER A 87 9.76 -7.58 3.36
C SER A 87 8.36 -7.90 3.89
N ILE A 88 7.32 -7.71 3.08
CA ILE A 88 5.93 -7.94 3.50
C ILE A 88 5.62 -9.42 3.71
N GLN A 89 6.45 -10.30 3.14
CA GLN A 89 6.30 -11.74 3.25
C GLN A 89 6.79 -12.28 4.59
N CYS A 90 7.38 -11.41 5.41
CA CYS A 90 7.96 -11.76 6.68
C CYS A 90 7.04 -11.24 7.79
N ASP A 91 6.84 -12.04 8.82
CA ASP A 91 6.11 -11.61 10.02
C ASP A 91 6.79 -10.37 10.66
N SER A 92 8.11 -10.38 10.72
CA SER A 92 8.96 -9.25 11.13
C SER A 92 8.86 -8.03 10.19
N GLY A 93 8.28 -8.18 9.00
CA GLY A 93 8.19 -7.12 8.01
C GLY A 93 9.55 -6.72 7.44
N TYR A 94 10.57 -7.58 7.50
CA TYR A 94 11.90 -7.30 6.98
C TYR A 94 12.52 -8.51 6.24
N CYS A 95 12.73 -8.33 4.94
CA CYS A 95 13.42 -9.30 4.09
C CYS A 95 14.85 -8.84 3.83
N ARG A 96 15.83 -9.57 4.37
CA ARG A 96 17.26 -9.31 4.21
C ARG A 96 17.91 -10.44 3.42
N ARG A 97 18.52 -10.07 2.28
CA ARG A 97 19.26 -11.02 1.41
C ARG A 97 18.48 -12.28 1.06
N GLY A 98 17.17 -12.12 0.81
CA GLY A 98 16.32 -13.22 0.43
C GLY A 98 15.76 -14.05 1.58
N ARG A 99 15.94 -13.63 2.85
CA ARG A 99 15.35 -14.28 4.02
C ARG A 99 14.75 -13.30 5.00
N CYS A 100 13.68 -13.72 5.67
CA CYS A 100 13.06 -12.99 6.75
C CYS A 100 14.05 -12.84 7.90
N ASP A 101 14.14 -11.64 8.44
CA ASP A 101 15.10 -11.33 9.50
C ASP A 101 14.46 -10.35 10.48
N VAL A 102 14.90 -10.41 11.73
CA VAL A 102 14.42 -9.52 12.78
C VAL A 102 14.81 -8.08 12.48
N LYS A 103 13.89 -7.16 12.78
CA LYS A 103 14.23 -5.74 12.84
C LYS A 103 15.24 -5.50 13.94
N LYS A 104 16.14 -4.56 13.72
CA LYS A 104 17.20 -4.20 14.66
C LYS A 104 16.81 -2.97 15.48
N PRO A 105 17.14 -2.94 16.77
CA PRO A 105 16.86 -1.78 17.61
C PRO A 105 17.84 -0.63 17.29
N VAL A 106 17.56 0.54 17.87
CA VAL A 106 18.39 1.74 17.69
C VAL A 106 19.86 1.47 18.02
N GLY A 107 20.78 2.02 17.23
CA GLY A 107 22.23 1.85 17.39
C GLY A 107 22.81 0.57 16.75
N HIS A 108 21.98 -0.37 16.30
CA HIS A 108 22.51 -1.53 15.57
C HIS A 108 22.83 -1.21 14.12
N VAL A 109 23.75 -1.99 13.53
CA VAL A 109 24.08 -1.86 12.12
C VAL A 109 22.87 -2.21 11.27
N CYS A 110 22.54 -1.34 10.31
CA CYS A 110 21.41 -1.49 9.42
C CYS A 110 21.85 -1.50 7.96
N TYR A 111 21.12 -2.28 7.16
CA TYR A 111 21.28 -2.32 5.71
C TYR A 111 20.22 -1.51 4.97
N LYS A 112 18.99 -1.50 5.50
CA LYS A 112 17.84 -0.74 4.98
C LYS A 112 17.03 -0.21 6.15
N SER A 113 16.35 0.92 5.96
CA SER A 113 15.56 1.57 7.01
C SER A 113 14.46 0.66 7.55
N VAL A 114 13.76 -0.08 6.67
CA VAL A 114 12.73 -1.07 7.07
C VAL A 114 13.27 -2.19 7.97
N GLY A 115 14.60 -2.41 8.00
CA GLY A 115 15.24 -3.37 8.89
C GLY A 115 15.49 -2.82 10.30
N CYS A 116 15.15 -1.57 10.57
CA CYS A 116 15.19 -0.97 11.90
C CYS A 116 13.78 -0.96 12.50
N GLU A 117 13.65 -1.16 13.80
CA GLU A 117 12.37 -1.00 14.51
C GLU A 117 11.78 0.39 14.31
N THR A 118 12.65 1.39 14.26
CA THR A 118 12.31 2.79 13.98
C THR A 118 11.96 3.06 12.53
N SER A 119 12.24 2.13 11.61
CA SER A 119 12.20 2.38 10.16
C SER A 119 13.19 3.45 9.66
N HIS A 120 14.20 3.83 10.46
CA HIS A 120 15.22 4.83 10.11
C HIS A 120 16.63 4.23 10.18
N CYS A 121 17.36 4.28 9.06
CA CYS A 121 18.73 3.80 8.93
C CYS A 121 19.61 4.92 8.38
N ARG A 122 20.48 5.48 9.22
CA ARG A 122 21.38 6.59 8.88
C ARG A 122 22.80 6.24 9.25
N ASN A 123 23.76 6.52 8.36
CA ASN A 123 25.17 6.17 8.55
C ASN A 123 25.38 4.68 8.91
N LYS A 124 24.63 3.78 8.26
CA LYS A 124 24.63 2.33 8.51
C LYS A 124 24.23 1.93 9.94
N ARG A 125 23.60 2.80 10.74
CA ARG A 125 23.02 2.44 12.04
C ARG A 125 21.54 2.83 12.14
N CYS A 126 20.78 2.04 12.89
CA CYS A 126 19.40 2.37 13.21
C CYS A 126 19.35 3.62 14.08
N THR A 127 18.53 4.59 13.70
CA THR A 127 18.38 5.87 14.40
C THR A 127 16.91 6.10 14.74
N LEU A 128 16.60 7.08 15.60
CA LEU A 128 15.22 7.48 15.85
C LEU A 128 14.65 8.36 14.72
N TYR A 129 15.51 8.91 13.86
CA TYR A 129 15.20 9.85 12.79
C TYR A 129 16.18 9.69 11.60
#